data_AF-A0A2V8NE10-F1
#
_entry.id   AF-A0A2V8NE10-F1
#
_cell.length_a   1.000
_cell.length_b   1.000
_cell.length_c   1.000
_cell.angle_alpha   90.00
_cell.angle_beta   90.00
_cell.angle_gamma   90.00
#
_symmetry.space_group_name_H-M   'P 1'
#
loop_
_entity.id
_entity.type
_entity.pdbx_description
1 polymer ?
#
loop_
_entity_poly.entity_id
_entity_poly.type
_entity_poly.pdbx_seq_one_letter_code
_entity_poly.pdbx_strand_id
1 'polypeptide(L)'
;MAAYLKIKTQFLAHPGESHLVNLASGGFNYWMSFVSDPLTVLFFLFWEAFILRTSPIGLALSYGAGLLGWSLLEYTFHRWVYHKGRTPAHHGHKLHHESPQMLIAMPWLIVTAFMSCVWYVFAYRLHLHFVLGFFAALLTGFVFYGLFHHIHHHFHFQNPRYRKLRAHHIIHHQYPNVNFGVTSRLWDHVFGTAYSKEVKRARANAESLDDRGMPVSVISD
;
A
#
# COMPACT_ATOMS: atom_id res chain seq x y z
N MET A 1 -27.97 -9.72 14.81
CA MET A 1 -27.20 -9.31 16.01
C MET A 1 -25.68 -9.46 15.82
N ALA A 2 -25.17 -10.60 15.32
CA ALA A 2 -23.72 -10.81 15.10
C ALA A 2 -23.06 -9.85 14.08
N ALA A 3 -23.73 -9.54 12.95
CA ALA A 3 -23.23 -8.57 11.98
C ALA A 3 -23.21 -7.12 12.53
N TYR A 4 -24.17 -6.78 13.40
CA TYR A 4 -24.27 -5.47 14.06
C TYR A 4 -23.18 -5.28 15.14
N LEU A 5 -22.83 -6.36 15.87
CA LEU A 5 -21.71 -6.39 16.81
C LEU A 5 -20.34 -6.29 16.11
N LYS A 6 -20.21 -6.82 14.88
CA LYS A 6 -18.99 -6.74 14.06
C LYS A 6 -18.72 -5.33 13.50
N ILE A 7 -19.77 -4.55 13.24
CA ILE A 7 -19.67 -3.15 12.80
C ILE A 7 -19.31 -2.25 13.99
N LYS A 8 -19.87 -2.51 15.18
CA LYS A 8 -19.57 -1.73 16.39
C LYS A 8 -18.12 -1.88 16.85
N THR A 9 -17.47 -3.00 16.52
CA THR A 9 -16.04 -3.25 16.80
C THR A 9 -15.08 -2.53 15.86
N GLN A 10 -15.54 -2.00 14.70
CA GLN A 10 -14.72 -1.17 13.81
C GLN A 10 -14.55 0.27 14.30
N PHE A 11 -15.25 0.67 15.38
CA PHE A 11 -15.20 2.02 15.97
C PHE A 11 -14.62 2.04 17.39
N LEU A 12 -14.19 0.89 17.91
CA LEU A 12 -13.61 0.80 19.25
C LEU A 12 -12.09 0.87 19.13
N ALA A 13 -11.49 1.74 19.95
CA ALA A 13 -10.04 1.75 20.13
C ALA A 13 -9.55 0.33 20.46
N HIS A 14 -8.47 -0.11 19.83
CA HIS A 14 -7.82 -1.38 20.10
C HIS A 14 -7.01 -1.23 21.39
N PRO A 15 -7.50 -1.73 22.55
CA PRO A 15 -6.84 -1.50 23.83
C PRO A 15 -5.47 -2.20 23.81
N GLY A 16 -4.39 -1.42 23.88
CA GLY A 16 -3.01 -1.90 23.76
C GLY A 16 -2.25 -1.36 22.54
N GLU A 17 -2.94 -0.77 21.57
CA GLU A 17 -2.32 -0.15 20.39
C GLU A 17 -2.09 1.36 20.56
N SER A 18 -1.12 1.90 19.83
CA SER A 18 -0.79 3.33 19.89
C SER A 18 -1.95 4.22 19.41
N HIS A 19 -2.00 5.49 19.87
CA HIS A 19 -2.99 6.46 19.41
C HIS A 19 -3.02 6.62 17.87
N LEU A 20 -1.87 6.52 17.21
CA LEU A 20 -1.78 6.61 15.76
C LEU A 20 -2.44 5.42 15.05
N VAL A 21 -2.33 4.21 15.62
CA VAL A 21 -2.99 3.01 15.08
C VAL A 21 -4.51 3.11 15.27
N ASN A 22 -4.97 3.61 16.42
CA ASN A 22 -6.39 3.84 16.66
C ASN A 22 -7.01 4.92 15.75
N LEU A 23 -6.26 5.98 15.44
CA LEU A 23 -6.67 6.96 14.43
C LEU A 23 -6.71 6.35 13.03
N ALA A 24 -5.71 5.52 12.70
CA ALA A 24 -5.60 4.85 11.41
C ALA A 24 -6.76 3.88 11.13
N SER A 25 -7.28 3.20 12.16
CA SER A 25 -8.36 2.21 12.06
C SER A 25 -9.79 2.80 12.11
N GLY A 26 -9.94 4.12 12.15
CA GLY A 26 -11.25 4.77 12.19
C GLY A 26 -11.91 4.92 10.81
N GLY A 27 -13.19 4.59 10.69
CA GLY A 27 -13.94 4.75 9.43
C GLY A 27 -13.96 6.19 8.90
N PHE A 28 -14.05 7.20 9.78
CA PHE A 28 -13.94 8.61 9.38
C PHE A 28 -12.58 8.92 8.76
N ASN A 29 -11.48 8.46 9.40
CA ASN A 29 -10.13 8.62 8.86
C ASN A 29 -10.00 7.99 7.46
N TYR A 30 -10.49 6.77 7.33
CA TYR A 30 -10.46 6.00 6.10
C TYR A 30 -11.13 6.75 4.94
N TRP A 31 -12.39 7.16 5.12
CA TRP A 31 -13.15 7.82 4.05
C TRP A 31 -12.68 9.24 3.79
N MET A 32 -12.20 9.96 4.81
CA MET A 32 -11.63 11.29 4.61
C MET A 32 -10.36 11.26 3.77
N SER A 33 -9.57 10.19 3.83
CA SER A 33 -8.38 10.04 2.96
C SER A 33 -8.77 10.02 1.49
N PHE A 34 -9.86 9.31 1.12
CA PHE A 34 -10.38 9.30 -0.26
C PHE A 34 -11.00 10.61 -0.74
N VAL A 35 -11.14 11.61 0.13
CA VAL A 35 -11.60 12.96 -0.22
C VAL A 35 -10.43 13.94 -0.22
N SER A 36 -9.69 14.00 0.89
CA SER A 36 -8.59 14.94 1.10
C SER A 36 -7.41 14.72 0.16
N ASP A 37 -7.02 13.46 -0.09
CA ASP A 37 -5.86 13.15 -0.93
C ASP A 37 -6.11 13.52 -2.40
N PRO A 38 -7.24 13.16 -3.05
CA PRO A 38 -7.52 13.61 -4.42
C PRO A 38 -7.65 15.13 -4.55
N LEU A 39 -8.25 15.80 -3.56
CA LEU A 39 -8.32 17.28 -3.56
C LEU A 39 -6.92 17.90 -3.50
N THR A 40 -6.01 17.32 -2.72
CA THR A 40 -4.61 17.75 -2.64
C THR A 40 -3.88 17.54 -3.97
N VAL A 41 -4.11 16.41 -4.64
CA VAL A 41 -3.59 16.16 -6.01
C VAL A 41 -4.07 17.26 -6.96
N LEU A 42 -5.36 17.55 -7.00
CA LEU A 42 -5.93 18.58 -7.87
C LEU A 42 -5.35 19.96 -7.58
N PHE A 43 -5.19 20.30 -6.30
CA PHE A 43 -4.55 21.54 -5.87
C PHE A 43 -3.10 21.64 -6.35
N PHE A 44 -2.31 20.57 -6.23
CA PHE A 44 -0.92 20.55 -6.68
C PHE A 44 -0.80 20.70 -8.19
N LEU A 45 -1.62 19.96 -8.95
CA LEU A 45 -1.63 20.06 -10.41
C LEU A 45 -2.06 21.46 -10.87
N PHE A 46 -3.06 22.06 -10.20
CA PHE A 46 -3.48 23.42 -10.46
C PHE A 46 -2.34 24.42 -10.19
N TRP A 47 -1.70 24.33 -9.03
CA TRP A 47 -0.62 25.24 -8.65
C TRP A 47 0.55 25.16 -9.62
N GLU A 48 0.99 23.94 -9.95
CA GLU A 48 2.09 23.68 -10.89
C GLU A 48 1.77 24.23 -12.29
N ALA A 49 0.55 23.98 -12.79
CA ALA A 49 0.16 24.37 -14.14
C ALA A 49 -0.11 25.87 -14.29
N PHE A 50 -0.74 26.51 -13.31
CA PHE A 50 -1.28 27.87 -13.45
C PHE A 50 -0.51 28.93 -12.66
N ILE A 51 0.01 28.59 -11.49
CA ILE A 51 0.75 29.53 -10.64
C ILE A 51 2.23 29.52 -11.03
N LEU A 52 2.84 28.33 -11.06
CA LEU A 52 4.22 28.17 -11.53
C LEU A 52 4.32 28.19 -13.06
N ARG A 53 3.22 27.98 -13.79
CA ARG A 53 3.19 28.00 -15.26
C ARG A 53 4.15 26.99 -15.90
N THR A 54 4.31 25.83 -15.25
CA THR A 54 5.09 24.73 -15.79
C THR A 54 4.50 24.25 -17.11
N SER A 55 5.35 24.05 -18.12
CA SER A 55 4.88 23.59 -19.44
C SER A 55 4.13 22.25 -19.34
N PRO A 56 3.15 21.97 -20.23
CA PRO A 56 2.42 20.71 -20.21
C PRO A 56 3.33 19.48 -20.31
N ILE A 57 4.41 19.56 -21.09
CA ILE A 57 5.40 18.48 -21.21
C ILE A 57 6.16 18.30 -19.90
N GLY A 58 6.60 19.40 -19.26
CA GLY A 58 7.28 19.35 -17.98
C GLY A 58 6.41 18.76 -16.88
N LEU A 59 5.12 19.12 -16.86
CA LEU A 59 4.12 18.56 -15.95
C LEU A 59 3.90 17.07 -16.22
N ALA A 60 3.76 16.66 -17.48
CA ALA A 60 3.57 15.26 -17.84
C ALA A 60 4.79 14.40 -17.45
N LEU A 61 6.01 14.90 -17.65
CA LEU A 61 7.24 14.20 -17.29
C LEU A 61 7.40 14.08 -15.78
N SER A 62 7.18 15.15 -15.03
CA SER A 62 7.28 15.11 -13.56
C SER A 62 6.22 14.20 -12.94
N TYR A 63 4.99 14.25 -13.46
CA TYR A 63 3.90 13.36 -13.05
C TYR A 63 4.19 11.90 -13.41
N GLY A 64 4.69 11.62 -14.62
CA GLY A 64 5.10 10.28 -15.03
C GLY A 64 6.22 9.72 -14.16
N ALA A 65 7.23 10.53 -13.85
CA ALA A 65 8.30 10.17 -12.93
C ALA A 65 7.77 9.88 -11.51
N GLY A 66 6.80 10.67 -11.04
CA GLY A 66 6.13 10.44 -9.76
C GLY A 66 5.34 9.14 -9.73
N LEU A 67 4.61 8.77 -10.78
CA LEU A 67 3.88 7.51 -10.83
C LEU A 67 4.82 6.29 -10.81
N LEU A 68 5.93 6.37 -11.56
CA LEU A 68 6.96 5.34 -11.51
C LEU A 68 7.58 5.26 -10.11
N GLY A 69 7.91 6.42 -9.52
CA GLY A 69 8.41 6.53 -8.15
C GLY A 69 7.45 5.93 -7.13
N TRP A 70 6.15 6.20 -7.24
CA TRP A 70 5.13 5.60 -6.39
C TRP A 70 5.14 4.08 -6.52
N SER A 71 5.17 3.54 -7.73
CA SER A 71 5.11 2.09 -7.92
C SER A 71 6.23 1.37 -7.17
N LEU A 72 7.42 1.97 -7.11
CA LEU A 72 8.54 1.46 -6.34
C LEU A 72 8.34 1.71 -4.84
N LEU A 73 7.91 2.90 -4.44
CA LEU A 73 7.61 3.22 -3.04
C LEU A 73 6.58 2.26 -2.45
N GLU A 74 5.50 1.96 -3.16
CA GLU A 74 4.51 0.95 -2.78
C GLU A 74 5.18 -0.37 -2.42
N TYR A 75 6.00 -0.91 -3.32
CA TYR A 75 6.69 -2.18 -3.11
C TYR A 75 7.61 -2.12 -1.89
N THR A 76 8.45 -1.08 -1.80
CA THR A 76 9.46 -0.94 -0.74
C THR A 76 8.83 -0.72 0.63
N PHE A 77 7.82 0.15 0.72
CA PHE A 77 7.08 0.39 1.96
C PHE A 77 6.34 -0.87 2.40
N HIS A 78 5.64 -1.54 1.49
CA HIS A 78 4.91 -2.74 1.86
C HIS A 78 5.87 -3.82 2.38
N ARG A 79 6.99 -4.06 1.68
CA ARG A 79 7.97 -5.09 2.06
C ARG A 79 8.75 -4.79 3.35
N TRP A 80 9.17 -3.55 3.56
CA TRP A 80 10.13 -3.23 4.64
C TRP A 80 9.57 -2.33 5.73
N VAL A 81 8.56 -1.51 5.46
CA VAL A 81 7.97 -0.61 6.46
C VAL A 81 6.71 -1.22 7.08
N TYR A 82 5.87 -1.86 6.26
CA TYR A 82 4.62 -2.46 6.71
C TYR A 82 4.82 -3.88 7.24
N HIS A 83 5.69 -4.69 6.61
CA HIS A 83 5.98 -6.06 7.06
C HIS A 83 7.10 -6.19 8.08
N LYS A 84 7.94 -5.17 8.25
CA LYS A 84 9.09 -5.23 9.16
C LYS A 84 9.17 -3.97 10.01
N GLY A 85 9.53 -4.15 11.28
CA GLY A 85 9.76 -3.04 12.20
C GLY A 85 8.74 -2.97 13.33
N ARG A 86 8.62 -1.79 13.93
CA ARG A 86 7.79 -1.53 15.12
C ARG A 86 7.01 -0.21 15.00
N THR A 87 6.85 0.28 13.77
CA THR A 87 6.17 1.55 13.51
C THR A 87 4.65 1.39 13.63
N PRO A 88 3.89 2.50 13.79
CA PRO A 88 2.44 2.46 13.70
C PRO A 88 1.93 1.88 12.37
N ALA A 89 2.65 2.13 11.26
CA ALA A 89 2.32 1.56 9.96
C ALA A 89 2.47 0.03 9.95
N HIS A 90 3.52 -0.52 10.59
CA HIS A 90 3.68 -1.96 10.77
C HIS A 90 2.53 -2.57 11.58
N HIS A 91 2.17 -1.95 12.71
CA HIS A 91 1.08 -2.44 13.57
C HIS A 91 -0.27 -2.38 12.85
N GLY A 92 -0.57 -1.28 12.16
CA GLY A 92 -1.79 -1.15 11.35
C GLY A 92 -1.87 -2.21 10.23
N HIS A 93 -0.73 -2.49 9.58
CA HIS A 93 -0.67 -3.52 8.56
C HIS A 93 -0.85 -4.93 9.14
N LYS A 94 -0.26 -5.22 10.30
CA LYS A 94 -0.47 -6.49 11.01
C LYS A 94 -1.94 -6.68 11.36
N LEU A 95 -2.61 -5.67 11.90
CA LEU A 95 -4.05 -5.69 12.18
C LEU A 95 -4.88 -5.93 10.91
N HIS A 96 -4.45 -5.34 9.78
CA HIS A 96 -5.08 -5.62 8.49
C HIS A 96 -4.92 -7.09 8.06
N HIS A 97 -3.74 -7.68 8.25
CA HIS A 97 -3.52 -9.11 7.99
C HIS A 97 -4.41 -10.00 8.86
N GLU A 98 -4.59 -9.65 10.14
CA GLU A 98 -5.45 -10.36 11.09
C GLU A 98 -6.95 -10.18 10.79
N SER A 99 -7.35 -9.02 10.30
CA SER A 99 -8.75 -8.70 9.96
C SER A 99 -8.84 -7.88 8.67
N PRO A 100 -8.84 -8.54 7.50
CA PRO A 100 -8.74 -7.85 6.20
C PRO A 100 -9.91 -6.93 5.83
N GLN A 101 -11.03 -7.06 6.55
CA GLN A 101 -12.23 -6.23 6.35
C GLN A 101 -12.21 -4.95 7.21
N MET A 102 -11.21 -4.74 8.06
CA MET A 102 -11.08 -3.51 8.83
C MET A 102 -10.64 -2.35 7.93
N LEU A 103 -11.26 -1.19 8.17
CA LEU A 103 -10.94 0.04 7.45
C LEU A 103 -9.71 0.69 8.09
N ILE A 104 -8.53 0.34 7.59
CA ILE A 104 -7.25 0.87 8.07
C ILE A 104 -6.61 1.69 6.95
N ALA A 105 -6.27 2.94 7.25
CA ALA A 105 -5.54 3.84 6.36
C ALA A 105 -4.56 4.69 7.18
N MET A 106 -3.52 5.25 6.54
CA MET A 106 -2.70 6.26 7.23
C MET A 106 -3.59 7.41 7.72
N PRO A 107 -3.28 8.04 8.88
CA PRO A 107 -4.06 9.17 9.35
C PRO A 107 -4.10 10.31 8.32
N TRP A 108 -5.28 10.69 7.85
CA TRP A 108 -5.48 11.63 6.74
C TRP A 108 -4.83 13.00 7.00
N LEU A 109 -4.86 13.46 8.25
CA LEU A 109 -4.21 14.71 8.68
C LEU A 109 -2.69 14.66 8.54
N ILE A 110 -2.06 13.49 8.74
CA ILE A 110 -0.61 13.36 8.61
C ILE A 110 -0.21 13.49 7.14
N VAL A 111 -0.93 12.83 6.24
CA VAL A 111 -0.70 12.93 4.79
C VAL A 111 -0.92 14.36 4.33
N THR A 112 -2.05 14.96 4.71
CA THR A 112 -2.39 16.35 4.36
C THR A 112 -1.35 17.34 4.88
N ALA A 113 -0.92 17.21 6.14
CA ALA A 113 0.09 18.09 6.72
C ALA A 113 1.46 17.96 6.04
N PHE A 114 1.89 16.73 5.75
CA PHE A 114 3.12 16.49 5.02
C PHE A 114 3.08 17.12 3.62
N MET A 115 2.00 16.90 2.87
CA MET A 115 1.84 17.50 1.54
C MET A 115 1.75 19.03 1.62
N SER A 116 1.07 19.58 2.62
CA SER A 116 1.02 21.03 2.84
C SER A 116 2.41 21.62 3.08
N CYS A 117 3.28 20.92 3.83
CA CYS A 117 4.67 21.31 4.01
C CYS A 117 5.46 21.27 2.70
N VAL A 118 5.31 20.21 1.90
CA VAL A 118 5.92 20.10 0.56
C VAL A 118 5.51 21.29 -0.31
N TRP A 119 4.23 21.61 -0.37
CA TRP A 119 3.74 22.78 -1.11
C TRP A 119 4.32 24.08 -0.59
N TYR A 120 4.27 24.30 0.72
CA TYR A 120 4.74 25.53 1.33
C TYR A 120 6.22 25.77 1.03
N VAL A 121 7.06 24.77 1.30
CA VAL A 121 8.51 24.90 1.12
C VAL A 121 8.87 25.01 -0.36
N PHE A 122 8.48 24.03 -1.17
CA PHE A 122 9.04 23.93 -2.53
C PHE A 122 8.33 24.83 -3.53
N ALA A 123 7.02 24.98 -3.45
CA ALA A 123 6.27 25.74 -4.44
C ALA A 123 6.01 27.19 -4.01
N TYR A 124 5.61 27.40 -2.75
CA TYR A 124 5.28 28.76 -2.29
C TYR A 124 6.52 29.58 -1.87
N ARG A 125 7.47 28.99 -1.14
CA ARG A 125 8.69 29.71 -0.70
C ARG A 125 9.77 29.70 -1.77
N LEU A 126 10.05 28.54 -2.37
CA LEU A 126 11.17 28.37 -3.30
C LEU A 126 10.80 28.45 -4.79
N HIS A 127 9.51 28.39 -5.14
CA HIS A 127 9.02 28.45 -6.53
C HIS A 127 9.67 27.40 -7.45
N LEU A 128 9.98 26.21 -6.93
CA LEU A 128 10.57 25.14 -7.70
C LEU A 128 9.52 24.48 -8.59
N HIS A 129 9.82 24.40 -9.88
CA HIS A 129 9.04 23.67 -10.86
C HIS A 129 9.21 22.15 -10.70
N PHE A 130 8.25 21.42 -11.24
CA PHE A 130 8.17 19.96 -11.34
C PHE A 130 7.93 19.22 -10.01
N VAL A 131 8.17 19.86 -8.87
CA VAL A 131 8.04 19.23 -7.55
C VAL A 131 6.58 18.87 -7.26
N LEU A 132 5.62 19.79 -7.44
CA LEU A 132 4.23 19.48 -7.13
C LEU A 132 3.65 18.47 -8.13
N GLY A 133 4.04 18.53 -9.39
CA GLY A 133 3.67 17.51 -10.38
C GLY A 133 4.11 16.09 -9.97
N PHE A 134 5.36 15.97 -9.48
CA PHE A 134 5.89 14.70 -8.97
C PHE A 134 5.17 14.21 -7.71
N PHE A 135 4.98 15.09 -6.70
CA PHE A 135 4.29 14.71 -5.46
C PHE A 135 2.79 14.47 -5.67
N ALA A 136 2.15 15.17 -6.60
CA ALA A 136 0.78 14.90 -7.01
C ALA A 136 0.66 13.46 -7.55
N ALA A 137 1.61 13.03 -8.39
CA ALA A 137 1.63 11.67 -8.89
C ALA A 137 1.94 10.62 -7.81
N LEU A 138 2.84 10.92 -6.87
CA LEU A 138 3.06 10.07 -5.69
C LEU A 138 1.76 9.85 -4.90
N LEU A 139 1.04 10.94 -4.62
CA LEU A 139 -0.21 10.90 -3.88
C LEU A 139 -1.34 10.23 -4.69
N THR A 140 -1.41 10.47 -6.01
CA THR A 140 -2.34 9.74 -6.89
C THR A 140 -2.11 8.24 -6.79
N GLY A 141 -0.84 7.81 -6.87
CA GLY A 141 -0.48 6.42 -6.70
C GLY A 141 -0.89 5.87 -5.33
N PHE A 142 -0.67 6.63 -4.26
CA PHE A 142 -1.11 6.29 -2.90
C PHE A 142 -2.64 6.12 -2.79
N VAL A 143 -3.41 7.00 -3.41
CA VAL A 143 -4.89 6.89 -3.49
C VAL A 143 -5.29 5.63 -4.23
N PHE A 144 -4.68 5.35 -5.40
CA PHE A 144 -4.96 4.13 -6.15
C PHE A 144 -4.57 2.88 -5.36
N TYR A 145 -3.47 2.90 -4.64
CA TYR A 145 -3.10 1.81 -3.73
C TYR A 145 -4.19 1.56 -2.70
N GLY A 146 -4.66 2.60 -2.00
CA GLY A 146 -5.77 2.48 -1.05
C GLY A 146 -7.04 1.93 -1.69
N LEU A 147 -7.37 2.39 -2.90
CA LEU A 147 -8.53 1.94 -3.66
C LEU A 147 -8.39 0.47 -4.07
N PHE A 148 -7.29 0.05 -4.68
CA PHE A 148 -7.08 -1.34 -5.08
C PHE A 148 -7.07 -2.27 -3.88
N HIS A 149 -6.43 -1.85 -2.78
CA HIS A 149 -6.42 -2.58 -1.52
C HIS A 149 -7.83 -2.77 -0.97
N HIS A 150 -8.64 -1.70 -0.96
CA HIS A 150 -10.06 -1.78 -0.60
C HIS A 150 -10.80 -2.77 -1.50
N ILE A 151 -10.68 -2.60 -2.82
CA ILE A 151 -11.48 -3.40 -3.74
C ILE A 151 -11.09 -4.89 -3.68
N HIS A 152 -9.81 -5.21 -3.48
CA HIS A 152 -9.37 -6.61 -3.33
C HIS A 152 -10.07 -7.34 -2.18
N HIS A 153 -10.34 -6.66 -1.06
CA HIS A 153 -10.96 -7.25 0.12
C HIS A 153 -12.48 -7.16 0.14
N HIS A 154 -13.05 -6.09 -0.42
CA HIS A 154 -14.48 -5.79 -0.29
C HIS A 154 -15.32 -6.15 -1.52
N PHE A 155 -14.70 -6.42 -2.68
CA PHE A 155 -15.44 -6.70 -3.91
C PHE A 155 -14.87 -7.88 -4.71
N HIS A 156 -15.71 -8.41 -5.60
CA HIS A 156 -15.36 -9.46 -6.55
C HIS A 156 -15.32 -8.89 -7.96
N PHE A 157 -14.18 -9.04 -8.64
CA PHE A 157 -14.02 -8.58 -10.03
C PHE A 157 -14.45 -9.64 -11.03
N GLN A 158 -15.16 -9.21 -12.08
CA GLN A 158 -15.40 -10.06 -13.27
C GLN A 158 -14.25 -9.97 -14.29
N ASN A 159 -13.57 -8.83 -14.39
CA ASN A 159 -12.47 -8.65 -15.34
C ASN A 159 -11.26 -9.55 -15.00
N PRO A 160 -10.76 -10.38 -15.94
CA PRO A 160 -9.67 -11.32 -15.68
C PRO A 160 -8.37 -10.68 -15.17
N ARG A 161 -8.03 -9.47 -15.60
CA ARG A 161 -6.80 -8.78 -15.17
C ARG A 161 -6.87 -8.40 -13.69
N TYR A 162 -7.97 -7.77 -13.27
CA TYR A 162 -8.18 -7.39 -11.86
C TYR A 162 -8.35 -8.60 -10.95
N ARG A 163 -8.93 -9.71 -11.45
CA ARG A 163 -8.93 -10.98 -10.70
C ARG A 163 -7.53 -11.51 -10.41
N LYS A 164 -6.59 -11.40 -11.35
CA LYS A 164 -5.20 -11.84 -11.14
C LYS A 164 -4.52 -11.00 -10.05
N LEU A 165 -4.74 -9.68 -10.05
CA LEU A 165 -4.18 -8.78 -9.06
C LEU A 165 -4.79 -9.00 -7.67
N ARG A 166 -6.12 -9.21 -7.60
CA ARG A 166 -6.78 -9.65 -6.38
C ARG A 166 -6.20 -10.96 -5.87
N ALA A 167 -6.09 -11.98 -6.72
CA ALA A 167 -5.53 -13.27 -6.32
C ALA A 167 -4.09 -13.13 -5.81
N HIS A 168 -3.28 -12.30 -6.46
CA HIS A 168 -1.92 -11.97 -6.03
C HIS A 168 -1.89 -11.44 -4.58
N HIS A 169 -2.76 -10.49 -4.27
CA HIS A 169 -2.89 -9.90 -2.93
C HIS A 169 -3.51 -10.86 -1.90
N ILE A 170 -4.49 -11.69 -2.27
CA ILE A 170 -5.03 -12.71 -1.35
C ILE A 170 -3.98 -13.78 -1.03
N ILE A 171 -3.16 -14.19 -2.00
CA ILE A 171 -2.02 -15.08 -1.76
C ILE A 171 -1.02 -14.43 -0.81
N HIS A 172 -0.80 -13.11 -0.92
CA HIS A 172 0.06 -12.37 0.01
C HIS A 172 -0.44 -12.48 1.46
N HIS A 173 -1.74 -12.36 1.72
CA HIS A 173 -2.29 -12.59 3.08
C HIS A 173 -2.02 -14.00 3.62
N GLN A 174 -1.98 -15.00 2.74
CA GLN A 174 -1.66 -16.39 3.13
C GLN A 174 -0.15 -16.61 3.30
N TYR A 175 0.67 -15.87 2.56
CA TYR A 175 2.12 -15.97 2.54
C TYR A 175 2.73 -14.57 2.61
N PRO A 176 2.85 -13.97 3.81
CA PRO A 176 3.20 -12.54 3.98
C PRO A 176 4.59 -12.14 3.44
N ASN A 177 5.43 -13.12 3.10
CA ASN A 177 6.79 -12.89 2.61
C ASN A 177 6.91 -12.81 1.06
N VAL A 178 5.81 -12.85 0.32
CA VAL A 178 5.77 -12.79 -1.16
C VAL A 178 4.67 -11.84 -1.64
N ASN A 179 4.68 -11.42 -2.91
CA ASN A 179 3.62 -10.63 -3.54
C ASN A 179 3.35 -9.28 -2.84
N PHE A 180 4.37 -8.44 -2.67
CA PHE A 180 4.24 -7.15 -1.99
C PHE A 180 3.53 -6.09 -2.85
N GLY A 181 3.52 -6.22 -4.16
CA GLY A 181 2.80 -5.32 -5.05
C GLY A 181 1.28 -5.48 -4.93
N VAL A 182 0.58 -4.38 -4.66
CA VAL A 182 -0.88 -4.31 -4.56
C VAL A 182 -1.47 -3.78 -5.85
N THR A 183 -0.95 -2.69 -6.43
CA THR A 183 -1.45 -2.12 -7.69
C THR A 183 -0.82 -2.75 -8.92
N SER A 184 0.38 -3.33 -8.79
CA SER A 184 1.13 -3.97 -9.87
C SER A 184 1.99 -5.11 -9.34
N ARG A 185 2.28 -6.09 -10.19
CA ARG A 185 3.19 -7.20 -9.88
C ARG A 185 4.64 -6.93 -10.33
N LEU A 186 4.90 -5.77 -10.94
CA LEU A 186 6.17 -5.48 -11.61
C LEU A 186 7.38 -5.72 -10.69
N TRP A 187 7.39 -5.07 -9.54
CA TRP A 187 8.52 -5.11 -8.61
C TRP A 187 8.69 -6.48 -7.94
N ASP A 188 7.62 -7.25 -7.78
CA ASP A 188 7.75 -8.64 -7.31
C ASP A 188 8.49 -9.53 -8.30
N HIS A 189 8.36 -9.29 -9.61
CA HIS A 189 9.13 -10.03 -10.60
C HIS A 189 10.57 -9.51 -10.66
N VAL A 190 10.76 -8.19 -10.64
CA VAL A 190 12.10 -7.57 -10.66
C VAL A 190 12.95 -8.02 -9.47
N PHE A 191 12.37 -8.09 -8.27
CA PHE A 191 13.08 -8.46 -7.04
C PHE A 191 12.89 -9.93 -6.62
N GLY A 192 12.26 -10.76 -7.47
CA GLY A 192 12.11 -12.20 -7.21
C GLY A 192 11.24 -12.55 -5.99
N THR A 193 10.26 -11.72 -5.65
CA THR A 193 9.30 -11.96 -4.54
C THR A 193 7.92 -12.40 -5.01
N ALA A 194 7.74 -12.65 -6.31
CA ALA A 194 6.50 -13.21 -6.84
C ALA A 194 6.30 -14.67 -6.39
N TYR A 195 5.11 -14.98 -5.88
CA TYR A 195 4.73 -16.34 -5.50
C TYR A 195 4.76 -17.29 -6.71
N SER A 196 5.51 -18.38 -6.58
CA SER A 196 5.53 -19.49 -7.54
C SER A 196 5.29 -20.81 -6.82
N LYS A 197 4.29 -21.58 -7.30
CA LYS A 197 4.01 -22.94 -6.78
C LYS A 197 5.16 -23.89 -7.04
N GLU A 198 5.86 -23.73 -8.16
CA GLU A 198 7.01 -24.55 -8.54
C GLU A 198 8.20 -24.28 -7.64
N VAL A 199 8.49 -23.00 -7.34
CA VAL A 199 9.54 -22.64 -6.38
C VAL A 199 9.22 -23.19 -4.98
N LYS A 200 7.96 -23.16 -4.55
CA LYS A 200 7.54 -23.77 -3.28
C LYS A 200 7.72 -25.29 -3.28
N ARG A 201 7.32 -25.99 -4.35
CA ARG A 201 7.52 -27.44 -4.48
C ARG A 201 9.00 -27.80 -4.51
N ALA A 202 9.81 -27.06 -5.24
CA ALA A 202 11.25 -27.27 -5.30
C ALA A 202 11.91 -27.06 -3.92
N ARG A 203 11.52 -26.03 -3.17
CA ARG A 203 12.01 -25.82 -1.79
C ARG A 203 11.54 -26.92 -0.84
N ALA A 204 10.26 -27.28 -0.86
CA ALA A 204 9.74 -28.36 -0.02
C ALA A 204 10.42 -29.71 -0.32
N ASN A 205 10.67 -29.98 -1.60
CA ASN A 205 11.43 -31.16 -2.01
C ASN A 205 12.90 -31.08 -1.53
N ALA A 206 13.55 -29.92 -1.64
CA ALA A 206 14.91 -29.75 -1.15
C ALA A 206 15.02 -29.86 0.38
N GLU A 207 14.05 -29.33 1.12
CA GLU A 207 13.97 -29.41 2.59
C GLU A 207 13.59 -30.81 3.08
N SER A 208 12.94 -31.63 2.24
CA SER A 208 12.68 -33.04 2.53
C SER A 208 13.90 -33.95 2.31
N LEU A 209 15.04 -33.38 1.90
CA LEU A 209 16.30 -34.09 1.70
C LEU A 209 17.32 -33.65 2.76
N ASP A 210 18.11 -34.58 3.29
CA ASP A 210 19.25 -34.30 4.17
C ASP A 210 20.43 -33.68 3.38
N ASP A 211 21.50 -33.31 4.07
CA ASP A 211 22.71 -32.70 3.49
C ASP A 211 23.41 -33.57 2.43
N ARG A 212 23.01 -34.85 2.32
CA ARG A 212 23.51 -35.83 1.33
C ARG A 212 22.52 -36.06 0.20
N GLY A 213 21.39 -35.35 0.17
CA GLY A 213 20.35 -35.48 -0.84
C GLY A 213 19.44 -36.70 -0.64
N MET A 214 19.37 -37.26 0.57
CA MET A 214 18.51 -38.42 0.88
C MET A 214 17.22 -37.98 1.59
N PRO A 215 16.06 -38.63 1.36
CA PRO A 215 14.82 -38.31 2.07
C PRO A 215 15.01 -38.30 3.59
N VAL A 216 14.59 -37.22 4.25
CA VAL A 216 14.58 -37.13 5.71
C VAL A 216 13.63 -38.23 6.23
N SER A 217 14.18 -39.25 6.88
CA SER A 217 13.40 -40.37 7.40
C SER A 217 12.43 -39.87 8.45
N VAL A 218 11.13 -39.96 8.18
CA VAL A 218 10.09 -39.76 9.19
C VAL A 218 10.21 -40.93 10.17
N ILE A 219 10.79 -40.68 11.34
CA ILE A 219 10.73 -41.64 12.45
C ILE A 219 9.25 -41.68 12.85
N SER A 220 8.59 -42.78 12.50
CA SER A 220 7.24 -43.09 12.97
C SER A 220 7.33 -43.57 14.41
N ASP A 221 6.86 -42.77 15.35
CA ASP A 221 6.53 -43.21 16.72
C ASP A 221 5.23 -44.04 16.72
#